data_AF-A0A671SD10-F1
#
_entry.id   AF-A0A671SD10-F1
#
_cell.length_a   1.000
_cell.length_b   1.000
_cell.length_c   1.000
_cell.angle_alpha   90.00
_cell.angle_beta   90.00
_cell.angle_gamma   90.00
#
_symmetry.space_group_name_H-M   'P 1'
#
loop_
_entity.id
_entity.type
_entity.pdbx_description
1 polymer ?
#
loop_
_entity_poly.entity_id
_entity_poly.type
_entity_poly.pdbx_seq_one_letter_code
_entity_poly.pdbx_strand_id
1 'polypeptide(L)'
;SEQDHGKWWFSQCNAQGEVMLTLHSPADAPVGLYSMTVVLLSADGQILEQTKSQTFYLLFNPWCKDDSVYLPSEELLQEYILNENGILYQGSWDDITTVPWNFGQFEKDVVDICFEVLDNSPAALKNSEMDIANRGSPVYVSRTITAMVNANDDRGVVSGRWDGEYSDGVAPTRWTGSVPILRRWSEGGGQKVRYGQCWVFTGVACTVLRCLGIPTRCITNYSSAHDTDANISVDYLFNDQLESVSEGRKDSIWNYHCWVESWMKRDDLPEGYDGWQVLDPTPQERSDGVFCCGPCPVHAVKEGEVGLKYDTPFVFSEVNADLVVWIVHPDGERIQVSQNSKVIGRNISTKSVYGDFTEDITANYKYPEGKNKQPVECSHFIHRGECQRKTTSLTVPAHKGKTRKLNYFAHSGICKQILLLL
;
A
#
# COMPACT_ATOMS: atom_id res chain seq x y z
N SER A 1 -36.54 6.81 -15.09
CA SER A 1 -35.18 6.28 -15.00
C SER A 1 -34.28 7.37 -14.48
N GLU A 2 -34.24 7.56 -13.17
CA GLU A 2 -33.13 8.27 -12.55
C GLU A 2 -32.04 7.21 -12.35
N GLN A 3 -30.90 7.39 -13.01
CA GLN A 3 -29.69 6.63 -12.70
C GLN A 3 -29.30 7.02 -11.27
N ASP A 4 -29.45 6.11 -10.32
CA ASP A 4 -29.10 6.34 -8.92
C ASP A 4 -27.57 6.25 -8.81
N HIS A 5 -26.89 7.35 -9.15
CA HIS A 5 -25.44 7.47 -9.05
C HIS A 5 -25.02 7.18 -7.60
N GLY A 6 -24.19 6.14 -7.40
CA GLY A 6 -23.72 5.72 -6.07
C GLY A 6 -24.44 4.52 -5.45
N LYS A 7 -25.30 3.79 -6.18
CA LYS A 7 -25.87 2.53 -5.71
C LYS A 7 -25.76 1.42 -6.74
N TRP A 8 -25.84 0.17 -6.28
CA TRP A 8 -26.02 -0.98 -7.15
C TRP A 8 -27.40 -0.94 -7.82
N TRP A 9 -27.43 -1.20 -9.12
CA TRP A 9 -28.67 -1.33 -9.88
C TRP A 9 -28.47 -2.26 -11.07
N PHE A 10 -29.56 -2.74 -11.68
CA PHE A 10 -29.48 -3.55 -12.88
C PHE A 10 -30.50 -3.09 -13.92
N SER A 11 -30.19 -3.30 -15.19
CA SER A 11 -31.15 -3.23 -16.29
C SER A 11 -31.47 -4.62 -16.82
N GLN A 12 -32.67 -4.78 -17.36
CA GLN A 12 -33.13 -6.03 -17.95
C GLN A 12 -33.53 -5.82 -19.41
N CYS A 13 -33.19 -6.77 -20.26
CA CYS A 13 -33.59 -6.81 -21.65
C CYS A 13 -34.05 -8.23 -22.02
N ASN A 14 -35.15 -8.34 -22.77
CA ASN A 14 -35.61 -9.64 -23.27
C ASN A 14 -34.78 -10.03 -24.50
N ALA A 15 -34.21 -11.23 -24.49
CA ALA A 15 -33.44 -11.77 -25.60
C ALA A 15 -33.95 -13.19 -25.91
N GLN A 16 -34.76 -13.34 -26.97
CA GLN A 16 -35.19 -14.63 -27.56
C GLN A 16 -35.30 -15.83 -26.60
N GLY A 17 -36.23 -15.79 -25.63
CA GLY A 17 -36.46 -16.88 -24.67
C GLY A 17 -35.63 -16.82 -23.39
N GLU A 18 -34.73 -15.85 -23.29
CA GLU A 18 -33.89 -15.54 -22.13
C GLU A 18 -34.11 -14.09 -21.66
N VAL A 19 -33.67 -13.82 -20.42
CA VAL A 19 -33.63 -12.47 -19.84
C VAL A 19 -32.17 -12.11 -19.64
N MET A 20 -31.71 -11.07 -20.34
CA MET A 20 -30.39 -10.49 -20.14
C MET A 20 -30.45 -9.47 -19.01
N LEU A 21 -29.61 -9.68 -17.99
CA LEU A 21 -29.45 -8.76 -16.87
C LEU A 21 -28.08 -8.07 -16.98
N THR A 22 -28.07 -6.75 -17.00
CA THR A 22 -26.84 -5.96 -16.93
C THR A 22 -26.75 -5.33 -15.55
N LEU A 23 -25.75 -5.76 -14.78
CA LEU A 23 -25.49 -5.27 -13.43
C LEU A 23 -24.56 -4.06 -13.47
N HIS A 24 -24.86 -3.06 -12.65
CA HIS A 24 -24.08 -1.84 -12.48
C HIS A 24 -23.70 -1.70 -11.00
N SER A 25 -22.40 -1.70 -10.72
CA SER A 25 -21.84 -1.38 -9.41
C SER A 25 -21.52 0.11 -9.31
N PRO A 26 -21.59 0.70 -8.11
CA PRO A 26 -21.01 2.02 -7.89
C PRO A 26 -19.47 1.92 -7.91
N ALA A 27 -18.79 3.04 -8.22
CA ALA A 27 -17.32 3.08 -8.35
C ALA A 27 -16.58 2.97 -7.00
N ASP A 28 -17.27 3.19 -5.88
CA ASP A 28 -16.79 3.06 -4.51
C ASP A 28 -17.26 1.75 -3.84
N ALA A 29 -17.76 0.79 -4.63
CA ALA A 29 -18.15 -0.52 -4.12
C ALA A 29 -16.95 -1.21 -3.45
N PRO A 30 -17.11 -1.80 -2.25
CA PRO A 30 -16.04 -2.55 -1.61
C PRO A 30 -15.50 -3.67 -2.50
N VAL A 31 -14.18 -3.81 -2.59
CA VAL A 31 -13.58 -4.94 -3.32
C VAL A 31 -13.73 -6.24 -2.52
N GLY A 32 -14.01 -7.35 -3.19
CA GLY A 32 -14.28 -8.62 -2.52
C GLY A 32 -14.95 -9.68 -3.39
N LEU A 33 -15.17 -10.84 -2.79
CA LEU A 33 -16.01 -11.90 -3.34
C LEU A 33 -17.48 -11.60 -3.03
N TYR A 34 -18.26 -11.36 -4.08
CA TYR A 34 -19.71 -11.16 -3.99
C TYR A 34 -20.46 -12.45 -4.29
N SER A 35 -21.67 -12.57 -3.75
CA SER A 35 -22.59 -13.69 -3.95
C SER A 35 -23.92 -13.17 -4.47
N MET A 36 -24.16 -13.33 -5.77
CA MET A 36 -25.34 -12.85 -6.47
C MET A 36 -26.44 -13.90 -6.56
N THR A 37 -27.66 -13.52 -6.23
CA THR A 37 -28.86 -14.34 -6.42
C THR A 37 -29.96 -13.54 -7.14
N VAL A 38 -30.57 -14.15 -8.15
CA VAL A 38 -31.72 -13.58 -8.86
C VAL A 38 -33.00 -14.20 -8.30
N VAL A 39 -33.93 -13.36 -7.89
CA VAL A 39 -35.21 -13.76 -7.28
C VAL A 39 -36.36 -13.28 -8.17
N LEU A 40 -37.25 -14.19 -8.54
CA LEU A 40 -38.50 -13.89 -9.22
C LEU A 40 -39.60 -13.71 -8.19
N LEU A 41 -40.22 -12.55 -8.17
CA LEU A 41 -41.30 -12.20 -7.26
C LEU A 41 -42.65 -12.19 -8.00
N SER A 42 -43.70 -12.60 -7.30
CA SER A 42 -45.09 -12.38 -7.69
C SER A 42 -45.47 -10.91 -7.55
N ALA A 43 -46.64 -10.54 -8.08
CA ALA A 43 -47.16 -9.17 -7.98
C ALA A 43 -47.41 -8.71 -6.53
N ASP A 44 -47.64 -9.65 -5.60
CA ASP A 44 -47.79 -9.40 -4.15
C ASP A 44 -46.46 -9.50 -3.37
N GLY A 45 -45.33 -9.71 -4.07
CA GLY A 45 -43.99 -9.71 -3.49
C GLY A 45 -43.55 -11.04 -2.88
N GLN A 46 -44.23 -12.15 -3.17
CA GLN A 46 -43.80 -13.49 -2.75
C GLN A 46 -42.74 -14.03 -3.71
N ILE A 47 -41.76 -14.74 -3.18
CA ILE A 47 -40.75 -15.42 -3.99
C ILE A 47 -41.40 -16.59 -4.73
N LEU A 48 -41.41 -16.51 -6.05
CA LEU A 48 -41.87 -17.57 -6.95
C LEU A 48 -40.73 -18.53 -7.30
N GLU A 49 -39.58 -17.97 -7.67
CA GLU A 49 -38.38 -18.72 -8.06
C GLU A 49 -37.12 -17.99 -7.61
N GLN A 50 -36.04 -18.73 -7.43
CA GLN A 50 -34.75 -18.19 -7.03
C GLN A 50 -33.64 -18.99 -7.73
N THR A 51 -32.67 -18.30 -8.32
CA THR A 51 -31.50 -18.96 -8.91
C THR A 51 -30.59 -19.51 -7.83
N LYS A 52 -29.73 -20.47 -8.19
CA LYS A 52 -28.56 -20.76 -7.36
C LYS A 52 -27.70 -19.50 -7.25
N SER A 53 -27.09 -19.31 -6.09
CA SER A 53 -26.13 -18.22 -5.92
C SER A 53 -24.94 -18.42 -6.84
N GLN A 54 -24.50 -17.35 -7.48
CA GLN A 54 -23.27 -17.28 -8.27
C GLN A 54 -22.32 -16.28 -7.64
N THR A 55 -21.03 -16.58 -7.63
CA THR A 55 -20.03 -15.72 -7.03
C THR A 55 -19.16 -15.03 -8.08
N PHE A 56 -18.74 -13.81 -7.80
CA PHE A 56 -17.80 -13.07 -8.64
C PHE A 56 -16.90 -12.18 -7.78
N TYR A 57 -15.68 -11.93 -8.23
CA TYR A 57 -14.80 -10.95 -7.61
C TYR A 57 -15.07 -9.55 -8.18
N LEU A 58 -15.13 -8.56 -7.30
CA LEU A 58 -15.08 -7.15 -7.64
C LEU A 58 -13.73 -6.58 -7.21
N LEU A 59 -13.05 -5.91 -8.13
CA LEU A 59 -11.73 -5.28 -7.94
C LEU A 59 -11.85 -3.77 -8.10
N PHE A 60 -10.80 -3.03 -7.73
CA PHE A 60 -10.69 -1.62 -8.08
C PHE A 60 -10.62 -1.46 -9.61
N ASN A 61 -11.14 -0.35 -10.14
CA ASN A 61 -11.23 -0.12 -11.57
C ASN A 61 -10.49 1.15 -11.99
N PRO A 62 -9.20 1.06 -12.34
CA PRO A 62 -8.41 2.23 -12.69
C PRO A 62 -8.69 2.78 -14.10
N TRP A 63 -9.59 2.15 -14.87
CA TRP A 63 -10.16 2.69 -16.11
C TRP A 63 -11.42 3.54 -15.87
N CYS A 64 -12.05 3.42 -14.70
CA CYS A 64 -13.27 4.16 -14.37
C CYS A 64 -12.91 5.55 -13.80
N LYS A 65 -13.36 6.62 -14.47
CA LYS A 65 -13.09 8.02 -14.05
C LYS A 65 -13.59 8.37 -12.64
N ASP A 66 -14.65 7.69 -12.22
CA ASP A 66 -15.29 7.92 -10.93
C ASP A 66 -14.60 7.11 -9.80
N ASP A 67 -13.72 6.17 -10.14
CA ASP A 67 -12.96 5.40 -9.17
C ASP A 67 -11.81 6.24 -8.57
N SER A 68 -11.48 5.97 -7.31
CA SER A 68 -10.37 6.62 -6.60
C SER A 68 -9.00 6.21 -7.13
N VAL A 69 -8.88 5.09 -7.85
CA VAL A 69 -7.63 4.66 -8.49
C VAL A 69 -7.54 4.98 -9.97
N TYR A 70 -8.43 5.83 -10.49
CA TYR A 70 -8.43 6.22 -11.91
C TYR A 70 -7.07 6.74 -12.37
N LEU A 71 -6.50 6.12 -13.40
CA LEU A 71 -5.24 6.53 -14.00
C LEU A 71 -5.48 6.80 -15.49
N PRO A 72 -5.44 8.05 -15.96
CA PRO A 72 -5.83 8.44 -17.31
C PRO A 72 -4.76 8.14 -18.39
N SER A 73 -4.17 6.94 -18.37
CA SER A 73 -3.21 6.50 -19.38
C SER A 73 -3.19 4.98 -19.50
N GLU A 74 -3.61 4.48 -20.66
CA GLU A 74 -3.60 3.05 -20.99
C GLU A 74 -2.17 2.47 -20.97
N GLU A 75 -1.17 3.25 -21.38
CA GLU A 75 0.23 2.83 -21.37
C GLU A 75 0.73 2.58 -19.94
N LEU A 76 0.37 3.47 -19.02
CA LEU A 76 0.71 3.33 -17.61
C LEU A 76 -0.08 2.19 -16.95
N LEU A 77 -1.35 2.01 -17.31
CA LEU A 77 -2.16 0.87 -16.83
C LEU A 77 -1.61 -0.47 -17.33
N GLN A 78 -1.10 -0.52 -18.56
CA GLN A 78 -0.45 -1.71 -19.09
C GLN A 78 0.76 -2.10 -18.23
N GLU A 79 1.59 -1.15 -17.81
CA GLU A 79 2.76 -1.42 -16.98
C GLU A 79 2.41 -1.65 -15.50
N TYR A 80 1.49 -0.88 -14.94
CA TYR A 80 1.26 -0.80 -13.50
C TYR A 80 0.07 -1.62 -12.99
N ILE A 81 -0.71 -2.22 -13.88
CA ILE A 81 -1.75 -3.21 -13.56
C ILE A 81 -1.50 -4.52 -14.30
N LEU A 82 -1.35 -4.46 -15.63
CA LEU A 82 -1.43 -5.66 -16.47
C LEU A 82 -0.09 -6.38 -16.67
N ASN A 83 1.05 -5.72 -16.47
CA ASN A 83 2.35 -6.37 -16.63
C ASN A 83 2.65 -7.26 -15.40
N GLU A 84 2.87 -8.55 -15.63
CA GLU A 84 3.20 -9.54 -14.59
C GLU A 84 4.71 -9.71 -14.39
N ASN A 85 5.54 -9.08 -15.23
CA ASN A 85 7.00 -9.21 -15.20
C ASN A 85 7.64 -7.85 -14.92
N GLY A 86 8.32 -7.76 -13.78
CA GLY A 86 9.00 -6.56 -13.31
C GLY A 86 10.51 -6.70 -13.27
N ILE A 87 11.14 -5.57 -12.98
CA ILE A 87 12.57 -5.47 -12.67
C ILE A 87 12.68 -4.72 -11.34
N LEU A 88 13.38 -5.33 -10.38
CA LEU A 88 13.76 -4.70 -9.12
C LEU A 88 15.23 -4.27 -9.23
N TYR A 89 15.58 -3.13 -8.65
CA TYR A 89 16.94 -2.59 -8.68
C TYR A 89 17.61 -2.81 -7.32
N GLN A 90 18.87 -3.22 -7.34
CA GLN A 90 19.70 -3.55 -6.18
C GLN A 90 21.12 -2.97 -6.36
N GLY A 91 22.07 -3.38 -5.52
CA GLY A 91 23.47 -2.97 -5.59
C GLY A 91 23.75 -1.71 -4.77
N SER A 92 24.59 -0.83 -5.30
CA SER A 92 24.85 0.49 -4.72
C SER A 92 24.51 1.58 -5.74
N TRP A 93 24.46 2.84 -5.29
CA TRP A 93 24.12 3.96 -6.16
C TRP A 93 25.08 4.11 -7.37
N ASP A 94 26.32 3.63 -7.25
CA ASP A 94 27.37 3.66 -8.26
C ASP A 94 27.59 2.34 -9.02
N ASP A 95 26.92 1.25 -8.59
CA ASP A 95 26.94 -0.06 -9.25
C ASP A 95 25.56 -0.73 -9.13
N ILE A 96 24.62 -0.20 -9.94
CA ILE A 96 23.21 -0.63 -9.94
C ILE A 96 23.09 -1.97 -10.66
N THR A 97 22.48 -2.94 -9.97
CA THR A 97 22.16 -4.26 -10.52
C THR A 97 20.66 -4.48 -10.59
N THR A 98 20.23 -5.45 -11.40
CA THR A 98 18.81 -5.72 -11.66
C THR A 98 18.44 -7.16 -11.30
N VAL A 99 17.27 -7.34 -10.71
CA VAL A 99 16.66 -8.65 -10.45
C VAL A 99 15.31 -8.71 -11.16
N PRO A 100 15.16 -9.56 -12.20
CA PRO A 100 13.86 -9.84 -12.79
C PRO A 100 12.93 -10.46 -11.74
N TRP A 101 11.66 -10.05 -11.73
CA TRP A 101 10.69 -10.51 -10.75
C TRP A 101 9.37 -10.87 -11.43
N ASN A 102 8.91 -12.10 -11.23
CA ASN A 102 7.58 -12.53 -11.65
C ASN A 102 6.55 -12.14 -10.58
N PHE A 103 5.76 -11.10 -10.84
CA PHE A 103 4.65 -10.72 -9.99
C PHE A 103 3.53 -11.76 -10.05
N GLY A 104 3.16 -12.20 -11.26
CA GLY A 104 2.18 -13.27 -11.52
C GLY A 104 0.81 -13.02 -10.90
N GLN A 105 0.31 -11.78 -10.92
CA GLN A 105 -0.96 -11.42 -10.29
C GLN A 105 -2.19 -12.08 -10.95
N PHE A 106 -2.08 -12.60 -12.17
CA PHE A 106 -3.14 -13.33 -12.87
C PHE A 106 -2.96 -14.85 -12.87
N GLU A 107 -1.90 -15.34 -12.20
CA GLU A 107 -1.72 -16.76 -11.99
C GLU A 107 -2.90 -17.36 -11.20
N LYS A 108 -3.17 -18.63 -11.48
CA LYS A 108 -4.27 -19.36 -10.85
C LYS A 108 -4.17 -19.27 -9.32
N ASP A 109 -5.31 -19.04 -8.68
CA ASP A 109 -5.52 -18.96 -7.23
C ASP A 109 -4.93 -17.70 -6.57
N VAL A 110 -4.20 -16.83 -7.28
CA VAL A 110 -3.57 -15.64 -6.69
C VAL A 110 -4.60 -14.61 -6.22
N VAL A 111 -5.68 -14.40 -6.97
CA VAL A 111 -6.76 -13.48 -6.56
C VAL A 111 -7.42 -13.95 -5.26
N ASP A 112 -7.68 -15.25 -5.12
CA ASP A 112 -8.25 -15.83 -3.91
C ASP A 112 -7.31 -15.61 -2.72
N ILE A 113 -6.00 -15.83 -2.90
CA ILE A 113 -5.00 -15.60 -1.86
C ILE A 113 -4.89 -14.11 -1.49
N CYS A 114 -4.98 -13.19 -2.46
CA CYS A 114 -4.95 -11.75 -2.18
C CYS A 114 -6.11 -11.31 -1.29
N PHE A 115 -7.30 -11.86 -1.48
CA PHE A 115 -8.43 -11.64 -0.57
C PHE A 115 -8.27 -12.37 0.76
N GLU A 116 -7.67 -13.56 0.78
CA GLU A 116 -7.32 -14.27 2.01
C GLU A 116 -6.35 -13.45 2.89
N VAL A 117 -5.41 -12.71 2.29
CA VAL A 117 -4.51 -11.78 3.00
C VAL A 117 -5.31 -10.68 3.71
N LEU A 118 -6.32 -10.09 3.06
CA LEU A 118 -7.19 -9.09 3.69
C LEU A 118 -8.03 -9.71 4.82
N ASP A 119 -8.58 -10.91 4.60
CA ASP A 119 -9.42 -11.62 5.56
C ASP A 119 -8.65 -12.06 6.82
N ASN A 120 -7.34 -12.26 6.72
CA ASN A 120 -6.46 -12.59 7.84
C ASN A 120 -5.89 -11.36 8.56
N SER A 121 -6.23 -10.14 8.13
CA SER A 121 -5.80 -8.92 8.81
C SER A 121 -6.38 -8.81 10.23
N PRO A 122 -5.67 -8.16 11.19
CA PRO A 122 -6.22 -7.96 12.52
C PRO A 122 -7.57 -7.24 12.53
N ALA A 123 -7.77 -6.31 11.60
CA ALA A 123 -9.04 -5.60 11.45
C ALA A 123 -10.17 -6.54 11.05
N ALA A 124 -9.96 -7.39 10.03
CA ALA A 124 -10.94 -8.39 9.59
C ALA A 124 -11.24 -9.42 10.69
N LEU A 125 -10.21 -9.90 11.41
CA LEU A 125 -10.38 -10.85 12.51
C LEU A 125 -11.12 -10.25 13.72
N LYS A 126 -10.97 -8.94 13.94
CA LYS A 126 -11.63 -8.22 15.03
C LYS A 126 -13.08 -7.85 14.70
N ASN A 127 -13.33 -7.35 13.49
CA ASN A 127 -14.66 -6.95 13.03
C ASN A 127 -14.73 -7.02 11.50
N SER A 128 -15.12 -8.18 10.97
CA SER A 128 -15.18 -8.45 9.53
C SER A 128 -16.16 -7.56 8.77
N GLU A 129 -17.32 -7.24 9.36
CA GLU A 129 -18.32 -6.37 8.72
C GLU A 129 -17.77 -4.96 8.49
N MET A 130 -17.10 -4.41 9.51
CA MET A 130 -16.49 -3.09 9.41
C MET A 130 -15.28 -3.06 8.48
N ASP A 131 -14.45 -4.11 8.50
CA ASP A 131 -13.33 -4.27 7.57
C ASP A 131 -13.83 -4.30 6.12
N ILE A 132 -14.81 -5.16 5.80
CA ILE A 132 -15.39 -5.26 4.46
C ILE A 132 -15.96 -3.93 4.01
N ALA A 133 -16.68 -3.20 4.87
CA ALA A 133 -17.22 -1.88 4.53
C ALA A 133 -16.14 -0.86 4.15
N ASN A 134 -14.93 -0.98 4.71
CA ASN A 134 -13.80 -0.10 4.42
C ASN A 134 -13.01 -0.50 3.16
N ARG A 135 -13.24 -1.70 2.60
CA ARG A 135 -12.52 -2.19 1.40
C ARG A 135 -12.88 -1.42 0.11
N GLY A 136 -13.81 -0.47 0.16
CA GLY A 136 -14.03 0.49 -0.94
C GLY A 136 -12.96 1.59 -1.02
N SER A 137 -12.12 1.74 0.02
CA SER A 137 -11.07 2.75 0.05
C SER A 137 -9.71 2.15 -0.34
N PRO A 138 -9.05 2.63 -1.42
CA PRO A 138 -7.71 2.18 -1.78
C PRO A 138 -6.67 2.56 -0.72
N VAL A 139 -6.89 3.65 0.03
CA VAL A 139 -6.05 4.07 1.16
C VAL A 139 -6.07 3.00 2.26
N TYR A 140 -7.27 2.56 2.66
CA TYR A 140 -7.44 1.51 3.67
C TYR A 140 -6.85 0.18 3.22
N VAL A 141 -7.20 -0.27 2.01
CA VAL A 141 -6.70 -1.55 1.46
C VAL A 141 -5.18 -1.52 1.36
N SER A 142 -4.59 -0.46 0.83
CA SER A 142 -3.13 -0.35 0.68
C SER A 142 -2.41 -0.40 2.02
N ARG A 143 -2.90 0.33 3.03
CA ARG A 143 -2.32 0.30 4.37
C ARG A 143 -2.44 -1.09 5.02
N THR A 144 -3.57 -1.76 4.86
CA THR A 144 -3.76 -3.14 5.33
C THR A 144 -2.78 -4.11 4.64
N ILE A 145 -2.57 -3.97 3.33
CA ILE A 145 -1.59 -4.80 2.60
C ILE A 145 -0.17 -4.53 3.08
N THR A 146 0.25 -3.29 3.31
CA THR A 146 1.61 -3.01 3.85
C THR A 146 1.86 -3.68 5.19
N ALA A 147 0.87 -3.67 6.09
CA ALA A 147 0.95 -4.36 7.38
C ALA A 147 0.98 -5.88 7.19
N MET A 148 0.11 -6.43 6.33
CA MET A 148 -0.03 -7.88 6.17
C MET A 148 1.07 -8.53 5.35
N VAL A 149 1.83 -7.80 4.56
CA VAL A 149 2.94 -8.37 3.79
C VAL A 149 4.10 -8.80 4.72
N ASN A 150 4.32 -8.11 5.83
CA ASN A 150 5.30 -8.54 6.84
C ASN A 150 4.63 -9.26 8.03
N ALA A 151 5.34 -10.23 8.61
CA ALA A 151 4.81 -11.11 9.64
C ALA A 151 5.25 -10.76 11.06
N ASN A 152 5.60 -9.50 11.33
CA ASN A 152 6.19 -9.12 12.61
C ASN A 152 5.16 -9.01 13.75
N ASP A 153 3.93 -8.60 13.44
CA ASP A 153 2.88 -8.38 14.43
C ASP A 153 1.75 -9.41 14.34
N ASP A 154 1.48 -9.92 13.13
CA ASP A 154 0.23 -10.58 12.79
C ASP A 154 0.44 -11.90 12.03
N ARG A 155 -0.60 -12.39 11.35
CA ARG A 155 -0.57 -13.51 10.38
C ARG A 155 0.01 -13.10 9.01
N GLY A 156 0.98 -12.19 9.00
CA GLY A 156 1.51 -11.63 7.77
C GLY A 156 2.26 -12.64 6.90
N VAL A 157 2.49 -12.26 5.65
CA VAL A 157 2.93 -13.17 4.59
C VAL A 157 4.39 -13.59 4.79
N VAL A 158 5.30 -12.62 4.95
CA VAL A 158 6.75 -12.86 4.90
C VAL A 158 7.43 -12.52 6.22
N SER A 159 8.32 -13.40 6.68
CA SER A 159 9.19 -13.13 7.84
C SER A 159 10.51 -12.52 7.36
N GLY A 160 10.85 -11.33 7.88
CA GLY A 160 12.10 -10.65 7.56
C GLY A 160 13.31 -11.28 8.26
N ARG A 161 14.47 -11.31 7.59
CA ARG A 161 15.76 -11.70 8.21
C ARG A 161 16.96 -11.11 7.46
N TRP A 162 17.90 -10.53 8.21
CA TRP A 162 19.08 -9.80 7.69
C TRP A 162 20.42 -10.25 8.28
N ASP A 163 20.44 -11.28 9.13
CA ASP A 163 21.65 -11.76 9.83
C ASP A 163 22.55 -12.68 8.98
N GLY A 164 22.14 -13.03 7.76
CA GLY A 164 22.87 -13.93 6.87
C GLY A 164 22.57 -15.43 7.09
N GLU A 165 21.80 -15.79 8.11
CA GLU A 165 21.53 -17.18 8.48
C GLU A 165 20.14 -17.62 8.05
N TYR A 166 20.04 -18.46 7.02
CA TYR A 166 18.75 -18.84 6.41
C TYR A 166 18.50 -20.35 6.36
N SER A 167 19.19 -21.13 7.21
CA SER A 167 19.20 -22.60 7.14
C SER A 167 17.83 -23.26 7.37
N ASP A 168 16.92 -22.60 8.08
CA ASP A 168 15.56 -23.06 8.36
C ASP A 168 14.49 -22.47 7.43
N GLY A 169 14.90 -21.83 6.32
CA GLY A 169 13.99 -21.21 5.36
C GLY A 169 14.59 -21.10 3.97
N VAL A 170 14.02 -20.20 3.17
CA VAL A 170 14.57 -19.80 1.87
C VAL A 170 15.33 -18.49 2.05
N ALA A 171 16.60 -18.49 1.66
CA ALA A 171 17.38 -17.26 1.61
C ALA A 171 16.68 -16.22 0.72
N PRO A 172 16.53 -14.94 1.16
CA PRO A 172 15.79 -13.91 0.43
C PRO A 172 16.21 -13.73 -1.03
N THR A 173 17.50 -13.93 -1.34
CA THR A 173 18.09 -13.81 -2.68
C THR A 173 17.70 -14.94 -3.65
N ARG A 174 17.05 -16.01 -3.18
CA ARG A 174 16.61 -17.12 -4.05
C ARG A 174 15.22 -16.93 -4.64
N TRP A 175 14.44 -15.98 -4.13
CA TRP A 175 13.13 -15.69 -4.68
C TRP A 175 13.26 -14.98 -6.03
N THR A 176 12.47 -15.42 -7.00
CA THR A 176 12.39 -14.81 -8.35
C THR A 176 10.98 -14.31 -8.67
N GLY A 177 10.07 -14.33 -7.69
CA GLY A 177 8.68 -13.96 -7.88
C GLY A 177 7.82 -14.15 -6.63
N SER A 178 6.64 -13.54 -6.65
CA SER A 178 5.72 -13.48 -5.50
C SER A 178 4.83 -14.71 -5.37
N VAL A 179 4.49 -15.36 -6.49
CA VAL A 179 3.51 -16.46 -6.52
C VAL A 179 3.89 -17.63 -5.61
N PRO A 180 5.14 -18.13 -5.59
CA PRO A 180 5.52 -19.22 -4.68
C PRO A 180 5.45 -18.81 -3.19
N ILE A 181 5.63 -17.54 -2.88
CA ILE A 181 5.55 -17.01 -1.51
C ILE A 181 4.08 -16.99 -1.08
N LEU A 182 3.20 -16.38 -1.88
CA LEU A 182 1.76 -16.30 -1.61
C LEU A 182 1.12 -17.69 -1.46
N ARG A 183 1.42 -18.61 -2.38
CA ARG A 183 0.92 -20.00 -2.30
C ARG A 183 1.38 -20.71 -1.03
N ARG A 184 2.66 -20.61 -0.66
CA ARG A 184 3.17 -21.23 0.58
C ARG A 184 2.52 -20.67 1.83
N TRP A 185 2.25 -19.36 1.86
CA TRP A 185 1.56 -18.73 2.98
C TRP A 185 0.13 -19.25 3.13
N SER A 186 -0.62 -19.30 2.03
CA SER A 186 -2.01 -19.81 1.98
C SER A 186 -2.09 -21.31 2.30
N GLU A 187 -1.27 -22.14 1.65
CA GLU A 187 -1.17 -23.59 1.91
C GLU A 187 -0.77 -23.90 3.36
N GLY A 188 0.01 -23.01 3.98
CA GLY A 188 0.39 -23.08 5.39
C GLY A 188 -0.71 -22.65 6.38
N GLY A 189 -1.88 -22.23 5.89
CA GLY A 189 -2.99 -21.72 6.69
C GLY A 189 -2.70 -20.35 7.31
N GLY A 190 -2.04 -19.46 6.55
CA GLY A 190 -1.64 -18.12 7.00
C GLY A 190 -0.35 -18.12 7.84
N GLN A 191 0.49 -19.14 7.69
CA GLN A 191 1.79 -19.20 8.36
C GLN A 191 2.85 -18.41 7.60
N LYS A 192 3.61 -17.59 8.32
CA LYS A 192 4.66 -16.74 7.75
C LYS A 192 5.71 -17.53 6.96
N VAL A 193 6.02 -17.04 5.77
CA VAL A 193 7.01 -17.61 4.87
C VAL A 193 8.40 -17.06 5.20
N ARG A 194 9.36 -17.96 5.40
CA ARG A 194 10.75 -17.64 5.73
C ARG A 194 11.62 -17.74 4.47
N TYR A 195 12.41 -16.75 4.08
CA TYR A 195 12.53 -15.38 4.59
C TYR A 195 12.44 -14.36 3.46
N GLY A 196 12.29 -13.08 3.81
CA GLY A 196 12.36 -11.95 2.88
C GLY A 196 13.23 -10.81 3.39
N GLN A 197 13.55 -9.91 2.47
CA GLN A 197 14.15 -8.59 2.71
C GLN A 197 13.35 -7.54 1.90
N CYS A 198 13.71 -6.26 1.99
CA CYS A 198 12.91 -5.14 1.43
C CYS A 198 12.38 -5.37 0.01
N TRP A 199 13.22 -5.85 -0.92
CA TRP A 199 12.80 -6.11 -2.31
C TRP A 199 11.80 -7.28 -2.44
N VAL A 200 11.88 -8.28 -1.54
CA VAL A 200 10.93 -9.40 -1.50
C VAL A 200 9.57 -8.91 -1.00
N PHE A 201 9.55 -8.11 0.08
CA PHE A 201 8.31 -7.50 0.57
C PHE A 201 7.69 -6.59 -0.50
N THR A 202 8.51 -5.76 -1.15
CA THR A 202 8.12 -4.90 -2.28
C THR A 202 7.51 -5.70 -3.43
N GLY A 203 8.15 -6.81 -3.84
CA GLY A 203 7.63 -7.68 -4.90
C GLY A 203 6.27 -8.28 -4.57
N VAL A 204 6.11 -8.78 -3.33
CA VAL A 204 4.84 -9.36 -2.85
C VAL A 204 3.74 -8.29 -2.74
N ALA A 205 4.04 -7.12 -2.17
CA ALA A 205 3.08 -6.02 -2.07
C ALA A 205 2.61 -5.55 -3.44
N CYS A 206 3.53 -5.38 -4.40
CA CYS A 206 3.20 -5.01 -5.78
C CYS A 206 2.26 -6.03 -6.43
N THR A 207 2.54 -7.34 -6.30
CA THR A 207 1.65 -8.39 -6.80
C THR A 207 0.24 -8.25 -6.24
N VAL A 208 0.11 -8.12 -4.92
CA VAL A 208 -1.21 -8.07 -4.27
C VAL A 208 -1.98 -6.82 -4.69
N LEU A 209 -1.33 -5.64 -4.69
CA LEU A 209 -1.98 -4.38 -5.05
C LEU A 209 -2.42 -4.35 -6.53
N ARG A 210 -1.56 -4.84 -7.45
CA ARG A 210 -1.92 -5.00 -8.87
C ARG A 210 -3.09 -5.97 -9.05
N CYS A 211 -3.08 -7.10 -8.34
CA CYS A 211 -4.16 -8.09 -8.38
C CYS A 211 -5.50 -7.48 -7.94
N LEU A 212 -5.47 -6.62 -6.92
CA LEU A 212 -6.66 -5.93 -6.39
C LEU A 212 -7.12 -4.76 -7.28
N GLY A 213 -6.38 -4.41 -8.34
CA GLY A 213 -6.72 -3.35 -9.29
C GLY A 213 -6.15 -1.97 -8.94
N ILE A 214 -5.22 -1.87 -7.99
CA ILE A 214 -4.56 -0.61 -7.63
C ILE A 214 -3.27 -0.48 -8.48
N PRO A 215 -3.09 0.58 -9.29
CA PRO A 215 -1.89 0.74 -10.09
C PRO A 215 -0.67 0.91 -9.20
N THR A 216 0.31 0.03 -9.32
CA THR A 216 1.45 -0.03 -8.39
C THR A 216 2.77 -0.30 -9.11
N ARG A 217 3.85 0.34 -8.65
CA ARG A 217 5.22 0.13 -9.15
C ARG A 217 6.22 -0.01 -8.00
N CYS A 218 7.28 -0.77 -8.23
CA CYS A 218 8.37 -0.95 -7.27
C CYS A 218 9.38 0.19 -7.39
N ILE A 219 9.83 0.68 -6.25
CA ILE A 219 10.83 1.75 -6.14
C ILE A 219 12.05 1.22 -5.41
N THR A 220 13.24 1.63 -5.85
CA THR A 220 14.49 1.44 -5.12
C THR A 220 15.10 2.80 -4.82
N ASN A 221 15.39 3.07 -3.55
CA ASN A 221 16.16 4.21 -3.09
C ASN A 221 17.56 3.78 -2.71
N TYR A 222 18.59 4.47 -3.20
CA TYR A 222 19.97 4.18 -2.82
C TYR A 222 20.47 5.12 -1.74
N SER A 223 21.38 4.61 -0.89
CA SER A 223 21.80 5.32 0.31
C SER A 223 20.59 5.73 1.15
N SER A 224 19.71 4.77 1.43
CA SER A 224 18.46 5.02 2.16
C SER A 224 18.77 5.15 3.65
N ALA A 225 18.35 6.26 4.24
CA ALA A 225 18.44 6.42 5.68
C ALA A 225 17.35 5.61 6.37
N HIS A 226 17.68 4.93 7.45
CA HIS A 226 16.72 4.48 8.45
C HIS A 226 16.95 5.35 9.68
N ASP A 227 16.15 6.41 9.83
CA ASP A 227 16.14 7.29 11.01
C ASP A 227 15.13 6.73 12.02
N THR A 228 15.60 6.43 13.24
CA THR A 228 14.78 5.85 14.32
C THR A 228 14.41 6.84 15.42
N ASP A 229 14.90 8.08 15.39
CA ASP A 229 14.61 9.11 16.38
C ASP A 229 13.79 10.29 15.82
N ALA A 230 13.46 10.24 14.53
CA ALA A 230 12.63 11.19 13.79
C ALA A 230 13.19 12.62 13.82
N ASN A 231 14.51 12.74 13.94
CA ASN A 231 15.21 14.03 13.95
C ASN A 231 15.63 14.49 12.54
N ILE A 232 15.35 13.69 11.49
CA ILE A 232 15.68 13.95 10.09
C ILE A 232 17.21 14.01 9.88
N SER A 233 17.95 13.21 10.65
CA SER A 233 19.39 13.03 10.51
C SER A 233 19.78 11.60 10.90
N VAL A 234 20.91 11.14 10.34
CA VAL A 234 21.50 9.86 10.69
C VAL A 234 22.87 10.12 11.27
N ASP A 235 23.04 9.73 12.53
CA ASP A 235 24.26 9.94 13.29
C ASP A 235 25.22 8.75 13.18
N TYR A 236 26.45 8.99 12.72
CA TYR A 236 27.56 8.07 12.85
C TYR A 236 28.50 8.51 13.97
N LEU A 237 28.69 7.65 14.97
CA LEU A 237 29.55 7.90 16.12
C LEU A 237 30.85 7.09 15.97
N PHE A 238 31.98 7.78 16.11
CA PHE A 238 33.31 7.19 16.14
C PHE A 238 34.03 7.53 17.45
N ASN A 239 34.94 6.67 17.91
CA ASN A 239 35.87 7.02 18.99
C ASN A 239 37.09 7.80 18.43
N ASP A 240 38.01 8.17 19.33
CA ASP A 240 39.26 8.85 18.98
C ASP A 240 40.18 8.04 18.05
N GLN A 241 39.95 6.72 17.93
CA GLN A 241 40.68 5.80 17.06
C GLN A 241 39.98 5.59 15.71
N LEU A 242 38.90 6.34 15.42
CA LEU A 242 38.06 6.20 14.23
C LEU A 242 37.38 4.83 14.10
N GLU A 243 37.21 4.12 15.21
CA GLU A 243 36.41 2.90 15.28
C GLU A 243 34.96 3.28 15.53
N SER A 244 34.03 2.62 14.82
CA SER A 244 32.61 2.87 15.02
C SER A 244 32.20 2.45 16.43
N VAL A 245 31.61 3.38 17.18
CA VAL A 245 30.98 3.13 18.48
C VAL A 245 29.46 3.25 18.38
N SER A 246 28.94 3.06 17.17
CA SER A 246 27.51 3.08 16.88
C SER A 246 26.81 1.74 17.23
N GLU A 247 27.54 0.78 17.80
CA GLU A 247 27.01 -0.52 18.21
C GLU A 247 25.81 -0.36 19.16
N GLY A 248 24.65 -0.91 18.74
CA GLY A 248 23.40 -0.83 19.49
C GLY A 248 22.46 0.31 19.09
N ARG A 249 22.88 1.23 18.21
CA ARG A 249 21.96 2.17 17.54
C ARG A 249 21.27 1.48 16.36
N LYS A 250 20.04 1.90 16.08
CA LYS A 250 19.25 1.42 14.94
C LYS A 250 19.45 2.27 13.69
N ASP A 251 19.92 3.52 13.84
CA ASP A 251 20.13 4.39 12.70
C ASP A 251 21.20 3.79 11.78
N SER A 252 20.85 3.64 10.51
CA SER A 252 21.73 3.02 9.52
C SER A 252 21.48 3.59 8.14
N ILE A 253 22.52 3.62 7.31
CA ILE A 253 22.39 3.91 5.89
C ILE A 253 22.46 2.59 5.15
N TRP A 254 21.36 2.22 4.51
CA TRP A 254 21.28 1.03 3.69
C TRP A 254 21.85 1.34 2.32
N ASN A 255 22.60 0.40 1.73
CA ASN A 255 23.11 0.54 0.36
C ASN A 255 21.96 0.86 -0.61
N TYR A 256 20.85 0.16 -0.42
CA TYR A 256 19.57 0.47 -1.03
C TYR A 256 18.43 -0.03 -0.14
N HIS A 257 17.25 0.54 -0.34
CA HIS A 257 16.00 0.09 0.24
C HIS A 257 14.90 0.12 -0.82
N CYS A 258 13.91 -0.75 -0.69
CA CYS A 258 12.84 -0.91 -1.67
C CYS A 258 11.47 -0.79 -1.01
N TRP A 259 10.57 -0.09 -1.69
CA TRP A 259 9.15 0.03 -1.35
C TRP A 259 8.29 0.03 -2.62
N VAL A 260 6.98 0.21 -2.50
CA VAL A 260 6.09 0.40 -3.66
C VAL A 260 5.46 1.80 -3.65
N GLU A 261 5.16 2.31 -4.85
CA GLU A 261 4.27 3.44 -5.03
C GLU A 261 2.95 2.95 -5.62
N SER A 262 1.82 3.39 -5.06
CA SER A 262 0.48 3.14 -5.59
C SER A 262 -0.24 4.43 -5.97
N TRP A 263 -0.95 4.41 -7.09
CA TRP A 263 -1.71 5.55 -7.60
C TRP A 263 -3.14 5.57 -7.04
N MET A 264 -3.49 6.64 -6.33
CA MET A 264 -4.85 6.84 -5.80
C MET A 264 -5.13 8.31 -5.46
N LYS A 265 -6.41 8.66 -5.34
CA LYS A 265 -6.87 9.90 -4.70
C LYS A 265 -6.68 9.85 -3.19
N ARG A 266 -6.52 11.02 -2.56
CA ARG A 266 -6.36 11.22 -1.13
C ARG A 266 -7.44 12.15 -0.58
N ASP A 267 -8.70 11.73 -0.69
CA ASP A 267 -9.85 12.47 -0.16
C ASP A 267 -9.80 12.66 1.38
N ASP A 268 -8.93 11.93 2.07
CA ASP A 268 -8.62 12.08 3.49
C ASP A 268 -7.63 13.22 3.81
N LEU A 269 -7.02 13.83 2.78
CA LEU A 269 -6.05 14.93 2.87
C LEU A 269 -6.57 16.21 2.17
N PRO A 270 -5.90 17.36 2.35
CA PRO A 270 -6.18 18.55 1.54
C PRO A 270 -5.96 18.29 0.03
N GLU A 271 -6.53 19.15 -0.82
CA GLU A 271 -6.31 19.06 -2.27
C GLU A 271 -4.81 19.17 -2.62
N GLY A 272 -4.37 18.37 -3.60
CA GLY A 272 -2.99 18.40 -4.12
C GLY A 272 -2.11 17.21 -3.73
N TYR A 273 -2.64 16.21 -3.00
CA TYR A 273 -1.90 15.00 -2.61
C TYR A 273 -2.35 13.71 -3.31
N ASP A 274 -3.19 13.83 -4.33
CA ASP A 274 -3.53 12.73 -5.22
C ASP A 274 -2.31 12.24 -6.02
N GLY A 275 -2.39 11.02 -6.55
CA GLY A 275 -1.38 10.43 -7.40
C GLY A 275 -0.56 9.37 -6.67
N TRP A 276 0.77 9.37 -6.85
CA TRP A 276 1.65 8.35 -6.28
C TRP A 276 1.80 8.48 -4.77
N GLN A 277 1.53 7.37 -4.07
CA GLN A 277 1.65 7.22 -2.63
C GLN A 277 2.69 6.14 -2.30
N VAL A 278 3.69 6.48 -1.49
CA VAL A 278 4.67 5.54 -0.93
C VAL A 278 3.98 4.60 0.05
N LEU A 279 4.27 3.32 -0.11
CA LEU A 279 3.81 2.22 0.73
C LEU A 279 5.02 1.32 0.98
N ASP A 280 5.50 1.28 2.22
CA ASP A 280 6.63 0.41 2.58
C ASP A 280 6.16 -0.76 3.45
N PRO A 281 6.13 -1.99 2.89
CA PRO A 281 5.79 -3.19 3.63
C PRO A 281 6.92 -3.69 4.54
N THR A 282 8.11 -3.10 4.47
CA THR A 282 9.27 -3.52 5.28
C THR A 282 9.09 -3.05 6.72
N PRO A 283 9.25 -3.94 7.72
CA PRO A 283 8.98 -3.59 9.12
C PRO A 283 10.16 -2.82 9.74
N GLN A 284 10.35 -1.56 9.31
CA GLN A 284 11.36 -0.66 9.85
C GLN A 284 10.84 0.08 11.10
N GLU A 285 9.76 0.85 10.93
CA GLU A 285 9.13 1.64 12.00
C GLU A 285 7.69 1.20 12.27
N ARG A 286 7.23 1.47 13.50
CA ARG A 286 5.85 1.21 13.90
C ARG A 286 5.00 2.46 13.68
N SER A 287 3.96 2.34 12.88
CA SER A 287 2.92 3.35 12.71
C SER A 287 1.66 2.92 13.48
N ASP A 288 1.18 3.76 14.41
CA ASP A 288 0.08 3.43 15.34
C ASP A 288 0.27 2.09 16.09
N GLY A 289 1.54 1.73 16.34
CA GLY A 289 1.91 0.50 17.05
C GLY A 289 2.00 -0.75 16.17
N VAL A 290 1.78 -0.66 14.86
CA VAL A 290 1.89 -1.77 13.90
C VAL A 290 3.03 -1.49 12.91
N PHE A 291 3.77 -2.51 12.49
CA PHE A 291 4.77 -2.40 11.42
C PHE A 291 4.09 -2.23 10.06
N CYS A 292 3.81 -0.99 9.71
CA CYS A 292 3.34 -0.56 8.40
C CYS A 292 3.79 0.87 8.12
N CYS A 293 3.89 1.23 6.85
CA CYS A 293 4.25 2.57 6.42
C CYS A 293 3.45 2.98 5.18
N GLY A 294 2.84 4.16 5.24
CA GLY A 294 2.04 4.74 4.17
C GLY A 294 0.54 4.39 4.22
N PRO A 295 -0.26 4.84 3.24
CA PRO A 295 0.14 5.57 2.03
C PRO A 295 0.60 7.01 2.32
N CYS A 296 1.83 7.33 1.92
CA CYS A 296 2.46 8.64 2.09
C CYS A 296 2.54 9.36 0.73
N PRO A 297 1.99 10.57 0.55
CA PRO A 297 2.04 11.24 -0.75
C PRO A 297 3.49 11.57 -1.14
N VAL A 298 3.94 11.11 -2.32
CA VAL A 298 5.28 11.44 -2.86
C VAL A 298 5.43 12.96 -2.99
N HIS A 299 4.34 13.66 -3.34
CA HIS A 299 4.31 15.12 -3.39
C HIS A 299 4.58 15.77 -2.03
N ALA A 300 4.00 15.25 -0.93
CA ALA A 300 4.25 15.76 0.41
C ALA A 300 5.72 15.57 0.83
N VAL A 301 6.33 14.43 0.46
CA VAL A 301 7.76 14.17 0.67
C VAL A 301 8.61 15.20 -0.06
N LYS A 302 8.29 15.49 -1.32
CA LYS A 302 9.01 16.50 -2.12
C LYS A 302 8.90 17.90 -1.56
N GLU A 303 7.72 18.29 -1.12
CA GLU A 303 7.48 19.60 -0.50
C GLU A 303 7.86 19.63 0.99
N GLY A 304 8.40 18.53 1.54
CA GLY A 304 8.79 18.34 2.95
C GLY A 304 7.69 18.67 3.96
N GLU A 305 6.46 18.31 3.62
CA GLU A 305 5.29 18.46 4.48
C GLU A 305 5.14 17.22 5.37
N VAL A 306 5.98 17.17 6.40
CA VAL A 306 6.11 16.02 7.31
C VAL A 306 4.95 15.87 8.31
N GLY A 307 3.98 16.79 8.32
CA GLY A 307 2.82 16.75 9.22
C GLY A 307 1.62 15.93 8.72
N LEU A 308 1.67 15.42 7.49
CA LEU A 308 0.53 14.76 6.85
C LEU A 308 0.48 13.26 7.13
N LYS A 309 -0.71 12.67 6.99
CA LYS A 309 -0.84 11.22 7.06
C LYS A 309 -0.49 10.60 5.71
N TYR A 310 0.17 9.45 5.65
CA TYR A 310 0.69 8.66 6.75
C TYR A 310 2.22 8.70 6.72
N ASP A 311 2.86 8.63 7.89
CA ASP A 311 4.30 8.33 8.02
C ASP A 311 5.24 9.28 7.24
N THR A 312 4.78 10.50 6.92
CA THR A 312 5.56 11.47 6.14
C THR A 312 6.91 11.84 6.76
N PRO A 313 7.10 11.98 8.09
CA PRO A 313 8.42 12.23 8.65
C PRO A 313 9.41 11.10 8.33
N PHE A 314 8.96 9.86 8.46
CA PHE A 314 9.78 8.68 8.22
C PHE A 314 10.18 8.61 6.75
N VAL A 315 9.20 8.62 5.82
CA VAL A 315 9.49 8.57 4.38
C VAL A 315 10.34 9.75 3.92
N PHE A 316 10.15 10.94 4.50
CA PHE A 316 10.99 12.10 4.22
C PHE A 316 12.45 11.86 4.65
N SER A 317 12.66 11.32 5.85
CA SER A 317 14.00 11.00 6.35
C SER A 317 14.73 10.00 5.46
N GLU A 318 14.03 8.99 4.93
CA GLU A 318 14.62 7.95 4.07
C GLU A 318 15.34 8.51 2.83
N VAL A 319 14.88 9.67 2.33
CA VAL A 319 15.38 10.30 1.10
C VAL A 319 16.09 11.64 1.30
N ASN A 320 15.93 12.28 2.46
CA ASN A 320 16.45 13.64 2.74
C ASN A 320 17.20 13.78 4.07
N ALA A 321 17.42 12.73 4.86
CA ALA A 321 18.15 12.86 6.12
C ALA A 321 19.59 13.37 5.91
N ASP A 322 20.06 14.19 6.85
CA ASP A 322 21.46 14.61 6.89
C ASP A 322 22.33 13.52 7.51
N LEU A 323 23.45 13.16 6.87
CA LEU A 323 24.47 12.33 7.51
C LEU A 323 25.34 13.20 8.41
N VAL A 324 25.29 12.99 9.72
CA VAL A 324 26.11 13.71 10.70
C VAL A 324 27.12 12.75 11.30
N VAL A 325 28.40 13.13 11.30
CA VAL A 325 29.49 12.35 11.86
C VAL A 325 29.99 13.02 13.14
N TRP A 326 30.04 12.23 14.21
CA TRP A 326 30.43 12.65 15.54
C TRP A 326 31.65 11.86 16.02
N ILE A 327 32.57 12.51 16.71
CA ILE A 327 33.57 11.85 17.55
C ILE A 327 33.07 11.89 19.00
N VAL A 328 33.08 10.74 19.65
CA VAL A 328 32.72 10.55 21.06
C VAL A 328 34.00 10.31 21.86
N HIS A 329 34.31 11.24 22.75
CA HIS A 329 35.46 11.14 23.64
C HIS A 329 35.16 10.23 24.85
N PRO A 330 36.20 9.70 25.54
CA PRO A 330 36.03 8.82 26.70
C PRO A 330 35.24 9.43 27.87
N ASP A 331 35.18 10.76 27.96
CA ASP A 331 34.39 11.50 28.97
C ASP A 331 32.91 11.67 28.58
N GLY A 332 32.52 11.20 27.39
CA GLY A 332 31.17 11.29 26.85
C GLY A 332 30.91 12.57 26.06
N GLU A 333 31.88 13.48 25.91
CA GLU A 333 31.75 14.64 25.03
C GLU A 333 31.60 14.20 23.58
N ARG A 334 30.69 14.87 22.84
CA ARG A 334 30.47 14.62 21.41
C ARG A 334 30.84 15.85 20.60
N ILE A 335 31.72 15.67 19.63
CA ILE A 335 32.13 16.73 18.70
C ILE A 335 31.62 16.39 17.31
N GLN A 336 30.82 17.29 16.72
CA GLN A 336 30.40 17.17 15.32
C GLN A 336 31.61 17.44 14.41
N VAL A 337 31.98 16.45 13.61
CA VAL A 337 33.14 16.52 12.72
C VAL A 337 32.74 16.82 11.29
N SER A 338 31.59 16.31 10.85
CA SER A 338 31.05 16.62 9.52
C SER A 338 29.53 16.47 9.47
N GLN A 339 28.92 17.15 8.51
CA GLN A 339 27.51 17.02 8.15
C GLN A 339 27.42 17.04 6.63
N ASN A 340 26.70 16.07 6.06
CA ASN A 340 26.54 15.91 4.63
C ASN A 340 25.08 15.63 4.27
N SER A 341 24.45 16.63 3.66
CA SER A 341 23.05 16.59 3.23
C SER A 341 22.82 15.94 1.86
N LYS A 342 23.89 15.48 1.19
CA LYS A 342 23.84 15.06 -0.25
C LYS A 342 24.04 13.57 -0.47
N VAL A 343 24.18 12.80 0.61
CA VAL A 343 24.49 11.37 0.57
C VAL A 343 23.23 10.54 0.50
N ILE A 344 22.20 10.92 1.26
CA ILE A 344 20.96 10.17 1.39
C ILE A 344 20.07 10.39 0.16
N GLY A 345 19.31 9.36 -0.22
CA GLY A 345 18.27 9.48 -1.23
C GLY A 345 18.82 9.66 -2.65
N ARG A 346 19.50 8.65 -3.19
CA ARG A 346 20.18 8.72 -4.50
C ARG A 346 19.55 7.79 -5.51
N ASN A 347 19.57 8.21 -6.77
CA ASN A 347 19.16 7.42 -7.94
C ASN A 347 17.85 6.66 -7.68
N ILE A 348 16.83 7.34 -7.15
CA ILE A 348 15.56 6.69 -6.81
C ILE A 348 14.98 6.14 -8.11
N SER A 349 14.89 4.82 -8.19
CA SER A 349 14.77 4.08 -9.45
C SER A 349 13.48 3.29 -9.50
N THR A 350 12.86 3.25 -10.69
CA THR A 350 11.76 2.33 -11.01
C THR A 350 11.93 1.79 -12.42
N LYS A 351 11.18 0.75 -12.78
CA LYS A 351 11.20 0.20 -14.13
C LYS A 351 10.44 1.16 -15.06
N SER A 352 11.02 1.46 -16.22
CA SER A 352 10.35 2.29 -17.22
C SER A 352 9.14 1.58 -17.84
N VAL A 353 8.15 2.39 -18.21
CA VAL A 353 6.95 1.98 -18.94
C VAL A 353 7.25 1.64 -20.41
N TYR A 354 8.38 2.11 -20.94
CA TYR A 354 8.76 1.95 -22.36
C TYR A 354 9.79 0.83 -22.60
N GLY A 355 10.14 0.06 -21.57
CA GLY A 355 11.04 -1.09 -21.71
C GLY A 355 11.74 -1.49 -20.42
N ASP A 356 12.68 -2.42 -20.55
CA ASP A 356 13.42 -3.04 -19.44
C ASP A 356 14.66 -2.21 -19.06
N PHE A 357 14.46 -0.92 -18.83
CA PHE A 357 15.51 0.00 -18.40
C PHE A 357 15.06 0.83 -17.20
N THR A 358 16.04 1.32 -16.45
CA THR A 358 15.82 2.13 -15.26
C THR A 358 15.30 3.51 -15.61
N GLU A 359 14.28 3.94 -14.89
CA GLU A 359 13.80 5.32 -14.85
C GLU A 359 14.19 5.94 -13.50
N ASP A 360 14.96 7.03 -13.54
CA ASP A 360 15.30 7.82 -12.35
C ASP A 360 14.16 8.81 -12.05
N ILE A 361 13.55 8.62 -10.88
CA ILE A 361 12.45 9.43 -10.35
C ILE A 361 12.87 10.25 -9.12
N THR A 362 14.16 10.46 -8.87
CA THR A 362 14.68 11.22 -7.71
C THR A 362 14.05 12.63 -7.64
N ALA A 363 13.84 13.26 -8.79
CA ALA A 363 13.21 14.58 -8.89
C ALA A 363 11.74 14.61 -8.46
N ASN A 364 11.09 13.45 -8.30
CA ASN A 364 9.74 13.33 -7.75
C ASN A 364 9.74 13.36 -6.23
N TYR A 365 10.84 12.98 -5.58
CA TYR A 365 10.97 12.91 -4.11
C TYR A 365 11.67 14.12 -3.51
N LYS A 366 12.54 14.79 -4.26
CA LYS A 366 13.27 15.95 -3.76
C LYS A 366 13.71 16.91 -4.85
N TYR A 367 13.94 18.15 -4.42
CA TYR A 367 14.50 19.18 -5.28
C TYR A 367 16.00 18.95 -5.52
N PRO A 368 16.57 19.45 -6.63
CA PRO A 368 18.01 19.39 -6.86
C PRO A 368 18.78 20.06 -5.72
N GLU A 369 19.78 19.34 -5.19
CA GLU A 369 20.65 19.79 -4.11
C GLU A 369 21.21 21.21 -4.37
N GLY A 370 21.05 22.11 -3.40
CA GLY A 370 21.52 23.50 -3.48
C GLY A 370 20.54 24.51 -4.11
N LYS A 371 19.34 24.08 -4.54
CA LYS A 371 18.24 25.00 -4.86
C LYS A 371 17.28 25.05 -3.67
N ASN A 372 17.44 26.08 -2.83
CA ASN A 372 16.71 26.28 -1.58
C ASN A 372 15.19 26.30 -1.76
N LYS A 373 14.54 25.21 -1.33
CA LYS A 373 13.30 25.24 -0.57
C LYS A 373 13.42 24.20 0.54
N GLN A 374 14.11 24.54 1.64
CA GLN A 374 13.83 23.83 2.89
C GLN A 374 12.48 24.36 3.40
N PRO A 375 11.44 23.51 3.51
CA PRO A 375 10.12 23.95 3.91
C PRO A 375 10.12 24.43 5.36
N VAL A 376 9.34 25.47 5.63
CA VAL A 376 9.23 26.10 6.96
C VAL A 376 8.73 25.11 8.02
N GLU A 377 8.02 24.06 7.63
CA GLU A 377 7.53 23.02 8.54
C GLU A 377 8.61 22.03 9.01
N CYS A 378 9.53 21.59 8.14
CA CYS A 378 10.70 20.78 8.54
C CYS A 378 11.52 21.52 9.63
N SER A 379 11.73 22.82 9.46
CA SER A 379 12.46 23.62 10.44
C SER A 379 11.78 23.67 11.83
N HIS A 380 10.44 23.62 11.87
CA HIS A 380 9.69 23.56 13.14
C HIS A 380 9.70 22.15 13.77
N PHE A 381 9.76 21.08 12.97
CA PHE A 381 9.82 19.71 13.49
C PHE A 381 11.19 19.38 14.10
N ILE A 382 12.28 19.80 13.45
CA ILE A 382 13.65 19.70 14.00
C ILE A 382 13.73 20.37 15.38
N HIS A 383 13.09 21.52 15.56
CA HIS A 383 13.04 22.21 16.87
C HIS A 383 12.07 21.60 17.90
N ARG A 384 11.11 20.75 17.49
CA ARG A 384 10.15 20.09 18.41
C ARG A 384 10.62 18.75 18.95
N GLY A 385 11.73 18.20 18.47
CA GLY A 385 12.43 17.08 19.11
C GLY A 385 12.80 17.38 20.58
N GLU A 386 12.82 18.67 20.95
CA GLU A 386 12.91 19.13 22.34
C GLU A 386 11.51 19.44 22.91
N CYS A 387 11.00 18.51 23.74
CA CYS A 387 10.07 18.74 24.86
C CYS A 387 8.53 18.57 24.68
N GLN A 388 8.03 17.58 25.43
CA GLN A 388 6.72 17.40 26.12
C GLN A 388 5.43 17.08 25.33
N ARG A 389 5.03 15.81 25.46
CA ARG A 389 3.69 15.26 25.18
C ARG A 389 2.59 16.03 25.93
N LYS A 390 1.61 16.58 25.20
CA LYS A 390 0.30 16.95 25.72
C LYS A 390 -0.78 16.10 25.05
N THR A 391 -1.41 15.24 25.86
CA THR A 391 -2.55 14.41 25.47
C THR A 391 -3.82 15.26 25.44
N THR A 392 -4.57 15.23 24.33
CA THR A 392 -5.93 15.79 24.26
C THR A 392 -6.91 14.67 23.92
N SER A 393 -7.89 14.44 24.78
CA SER A 393 -8.95 13.45 24.62
C SER A 393 -10.20 14.09 23.99
N LEU A 394 -10.72 13.48 22.92
CA LEU A 394 -12.00 13.83 22.29
C LEU A 394 -12.96 12.63 22.36
N THR A 395 -14.22 12.90 22.73
CA THR A 395 -15.29 11.90 22.85
C THR A 395 -16.34 12.15 21.76
N VAL A 396 -16.75 11.10 21.03
CA VAL A 396 -17.76 11.18 19.96
C VAL A 396 -18.98 10.32 20.34
N PRO A 397 -20.23 10.78 20.15
CA PRO A 397 -21.43 9.98 20.42
C PRO A 397 -21.83 9.08 19.23
N ALA A 398 -22.32 7.88 19.56
CA ALA A 398 -22.79 6.88 18.61
C ALA A 398 -24.26 7.10 18.18
N HIS A 399 -24.58 6.92 16.88
CA HIS A 399 -25.96 6.81 16.42
C HIS A 399 -26.20 5.72 15.35
N LYS A 400 -26.90 4.67 15.83
CA LYS A 400 -27.95 3.81 15.25
C LYS A 400 -28.13 3.74 13.72
N GLY A 401 -28.06 2.51 13.22
CA GLY A 401 -28.37 2.12 11.84
C GLY A 401 -29.85 2.21 11.43
N LYS A 402 -30.07 2.08 10.12
CA LYS A 402 -31.39 1.94 9.49
C LYS A 402 -31.30 1.08 8.24
N THR A 403 -32.02 -0.03 8.25
CA THR A 403 -32.48 -0.75 7.05
C THR A 403 -33.67 0.01 6.44
N ARG A 404 -33.77 0.13 5.11
CA ARG A 404 -34.97 0.66 4.44
C ARG A 404 -35.39 -0.21 3.25
N LYS A 405 -36.63 -0.67 3.30
CA LYS A 405 -37.43 -1.19 2.17
C LYS A 405 -37.96 -0.01 1.33
N LEU A 406 -37.97 -0.16 0.02
CA LEU A 406 -38.68 0.71 -0.92
C LEU A 406 -39.83 -0.09 -1.54
N ASN A 407 -41.06 0.41 -1.39
CA ASN A 407 -42.27 -0.11 -2.05
C ASN A 407 -42.67 0.86 -3.17
N TYR A 408 -43.09 0.32 -4.32
CA TYR A 408 -43.85 1.06 -5.34
C TYR A 408 -45.01 0.19 -5.85
N PHE A 409 -46.21 0.77 -5.90
CA PHE A 409 -47.44 0.30 -6.57
C PHE A 409 -47.78 1.34 -7.66
N ALA A 410 -48.46 1.10 -8.79
CA ALA A 410 -48.97 -0.06 -9.51
C ALA A 410 -49.37 0.42 -10.93
N HIS A 411 -49.43 -0.46 -11.94
CA HIS A 411 -50.58 -0.54 -12.87
C HIS A 411 -50.58 -1.84 -13.70
N SER A 412 -51.70 -2.55 -13.59
CA SER A 412 -52.31 -3.62 -14.41
C SER A 412 -51.47 -4.33 -15.49
N GLY A 413 -51.24 -5.61 -15.23
CA GLY A 413 -50.67 -6.64 -16.10
C GLY A 413 -49.99 -7.65 -15.18
N ILE A 414 -50.05 -8.96 -15.45
CA ILE A 414 -49.38 -9.96 -14.60
C ILE A 414 -47.87 -9.67 -14.62
N CYS A 415 -47.40 -8.89 -13.63
CA CYS A 415 -46.06 -8.34 -13.60
C CYS A 415 -45.26 -9.18 -12.61
N LYS A 416 -44.43 -10.08 -13.14
CA LYS A 416 -43.40 -10.75 -12.36
C LYS A 416 -42.25 -9.76 -12.17
N GLN A 417 -41.84 -9.53 -10.93
CA GLN A 417 -40.71 -8.63 -10.63
C GLN A 417 -39.43 -9.46 -10.49
N ILE A 418 -38.31 -8.95 -11.00
CA ILE A 418 -36.98 -9.53 -10.74
C ILE A 418 -36.32 -8.69 -9.66
N LEU A 419 -35.77 -9.34 -8.63
CA LEU A 419 -34.97 -8.71 -7.58
C LEU A 419 -33.58 -9.36 -7.60
N LEU A 420 -32.55 -8.52 -7.56
CA LEU A 420 -31.18 -8.96 -7.39
C LEU A 420 -30.76 -8.78 -5.93
N LEU A 421 -30.28 -9.85 -5.31
CA LEU A 421 -29.64 -9.83 -4.00
C LEU A 421 -28.13 -9.97 -4.22
N LEU A 422 -27.37 -9.01 -3.70
CA LEU A 422 -25.91 -8.93 -3.77
C LEU A 422 -25.29 -9.07 -2.40
#